data_AF-A0A4Y7X953-F1
#
_entry.id   AF-A0A4Y7X953-F1
#
_cell.length_a   1.000
_cell.length_b   1.000
_cell.length_c   1.000
_cell.angle_alpha   90.00
_cell.angle_beta   90.00
_cell.angle_gamma   90.00
#
_symmetry.space_group_name_H-M   'P 1'
#
loop_
_entity.id
_entity.type
_entity.pdbx_description
1 polymer ?
#
loop_
_entity_poly.entity_id
_entity_poly.type
_entity_poly.pdbx_seq_one_letter_code
_entity_poly.pdbx_strand_id
1 'polypeptide(L)'
;MHELLYNLGLISLTATAFYIIFWFDRRNTPRDFHLVRNHLQRITHPHLTIKGHGDYYIDYIDGDRQVLEYFKYMSLYRKNLEEMKKTSSIKILDHGLISNKAWEKWGL
;
A
#
# COMPACT_ATOMS: atom_id res chain seq x y z
N MET A 1 22.74 43.77 -0.77
CA MET A 1 23.29 42.42 -0.51
C MET A 1 22.46 41.60 0.49
N HIS A 2 22.01 42.18 1.61
CA HIS A 2 21.23 41.44 2.63
C HIS A 2 19.86 40.94 2.13
N GLU A 3 19.14 41.71 1.33
CA GLU A 3 17.85 41.30 0.73
C GLU A 3 18.02 40.22 -0.35
N LEU A 4 19.11 40.29 -1.13
CA LEU A 4 19.45 39.27 -2.14
C LEU A 4 19.73 37.91 -1.48
N LEU A 5 20.51 37.90 -0.39
CA LEU A 5 20.80 36.69 0.38
C LEU A 5 19.53 36.13 1.05
N TYR A 6 18.65 36.99 1.57
CA TYR A 6 17.38 36.59 2.17
C TYR A 6 16.44 35.95 1.13
N ASN A 7 16.28 36.58 -0.03
CA ASN A 7 15.43 36.08 -1.10
C ASN A 7 15.97 34.76 -1.70
N LEU A 8 17.29 34.62 -1.83
CA LEU A 8 17.92 33.36 -2.25
C LEU A 8 17.71 32.24 -1.22
N GLY A 9 17.83 32.56 0.08
CA GLY A 9 17.54 31.62 1.16
C GLY A 9 16.09 31.13 1.13
N LEU A 10 15.13 32.05 0.97
CA LEU A 10 13.71 31.74 0.86
C LEU A 10 13.42 30.81 -0.32
N ILE A 11 13.97 31.11 -1.51
CA ILE A 11 13.81 30.26 -2.70
C ILE A 11 14.38 28.86 -2.46
N SER A 12 15.56 28.74 -1.82
CA SER A 12 16.16 27.43 -1.51
C SER A 12 15.30 26.60 -0.55
N LEU A 13 14.68 27.26 0.44
CA LEU A 13 13.79 26.62 1.41
C LEU A 13 12.53 26.11 0.72
N THR A 14 11.94 26.93 -0.14
CA THR A 14 10.78 26.56 -0.95
C THR A 14 11.10 25.39 -1.87
N ALA A 15 12.23 25.43 -2.60
CA ALA A 15 12.66 24.33 -3.47
C ALA A 15 12.90 23.03 -2.68
N THR A 16 13.50 23.13 -1.50
CA THR A 16 13.72 21.98 -0.61
C THR A 16 12.40 21.39 -0.11
N ALA A 17 11.44 22.22 0.28
CA ALA A 17 10.11 21.77 0.68
C ALA A 17 9.39 21.04 -0.46
N PHE A 18 9.39 21.60 -1.67
CA PHE A 18 8.83 20.94 -2.85
C PHE A 18 9.51 19.61 -3.15
N TYR A 19 10.85 19.56 -3.07
CA TYR A 19 11.60 18.33 -3.30
C TYR A 19 11.23 17.24 -2.29
N ILE A 20 11.11 17.58 -1.00
CA ILE A 20 10.69 16.65 0.05
C ILE A 20 9.30 16.11 -0.26
N ILE A 21 8.32 16.99 -0.54
CA ILE A 21 6.94 16.60 -0.85
C ILE A 21 6.90 15.66 -2.07
N PHE A 22 7.55 16.04 -3.16
CA PHE A 22 7.62 15.25 -4.39
C PHE A 22 8.24 13.88 -4.16
N TRP A 23 9.32 13.83 -3.39
CA TRP A 23 10.00 12.58 -3.09
C TRP A 23 9.16 11.66 -2.19
N PHE A 24 8.41 12.22 -1.24
CA PHE A 24 7.44 11.46 -0.44
C PHE A 24 6.30 10.91 -1.30
N ASP A 25 5.76 11.71 -2.22
CA ASP A 25 4.71 11.31 -3.14
C ASP A 25 5.17 10.14 -4.04
N ARG A 26 6.33 10.31 -4.68
CA ARG A 26 6.95 9.28 -5.53
C ARG A 26 7.25 7.99 -4.77
N ARG A 27 7.59 8.07 -3.49
CA ARG A 27 7.78 6.87 -2.67
C ARG A 27 6.48 6.11 -2.50
N ASN A 28 5.32 6.76 -2.41
CA ASN A 28 4.05 6.08 -2.15
C ASN A 28 3.29 5.65 -3.41
N THR A 29 3.87 5.86 -4.59
CA THR A 29 3.28 5.40 -5.85
C THR A 29 3.28 3.86 -5.91
N PRO A 30 2.15 3.22 -6.24
CA PRO A 30 2.10 1.79 -6.50
C PRO A 30 2.96 1.44 -7.71
N ARG A 31 3.57 0.25 -7.72
CA ARG A 31 4.25 -0.26 -8.91
C ARG A 31 3.22 -0.74 -9.93
N ASP A 32 3.54 -0.69 -11.21
CA ASP A 32 2.66 -1.18 -12.29
C ASP A 32 2.21 -2.63 -12.04
N PHE A 33 3.12 -3.47 -11.54
CA PHE A 33 2.81 -4.83 -11.13
C PHE A 33 1.67 -4.90 -10.10
N HIS A 34 1.66 -4.02 -9.09
CA HIS A 34 0.60 -4.00 -8.08
C HIS A 34 -0.74 -3.63 -8.68
N LEU A 35 -0.74 -2.69 -9.63
CA LEU A 35 -1.94 -2.26 -10.33
C LEU A 35 -2.51 -3.39 -11.20
N VAL A 36 -1.66 -4.03 -12.00
CA VAL A 36 -2.06 -5.15 -12.87
C VAL A 36 -2.58 -6.33 -12.06
N ARG A 37 -1.87 -6.72 -10.99
CA ARG A 37 -2.29 -7.80 -10.10
C ARG A 37 -3.67 -7.52 -9.49
N ASN A 38 -3.83 -6.34 -8.87
CA ASN A 38 -5.08 -5.99 -8.22
C ASN A 38 -6.23 -5.90 -9.24
N HIS A 39 -5.96 -5.43 -10.46
CA HIS A 39 -6.96 -5.38 -11.53
C HIS A 39 -7.37 -6.79 -11.98
N LEU A 40 -6.41 -7.68 -12.23
CA LEU A 40 -6.67 -9.07 -12.61
C LEU A 40 -7.48 -9.82 -11.55
N GLN A 41 -7.16 -9.62 -10.27
CA GLN A 41 -7.89 -10.25 -9.17
C GLN A 41 -9.33 -9.74 -9.06
N ARG A 42 -9.59 -8.46 -9.32
CA ARG A 42 -10.97 -7.93 -9.37
C ARG A 42 -11.81 -8.53 -10.48
N ILE A 43 -11.18 -8.86 -11.62
CA ILE A 43 -11.87 -9.49 -12.75
C ILE A 43 -12.12 -10.98 -12.48
N THR A 44 -11.09 -11.70 -12.00
CA THR A 44 -11.16 -13.14 -11.77
C THR A 44 -11.98 -13.51 -10.53
N HIS A 45 -12.02 -12.63 -9.53
CA HIS A 45 -12.73 -12.84 -8.27
C HIS A 45 -13.56 -11.61 -7.88
N PRO A 46 -14.71 -11.37 -8.55
CA PRO A 46 -15.50 -10.16 -8.33
C PRO A 46 -16.13 -10.04 -6.94
N HIS A 47 -16.18 -11.14 -6.18
CA HIS A 47 -16.67 -11.16 -4.80
C HIS A 47 -15.61 -10.73 -3.77
N LEU A 48 -14.33 -10.69 -4.16
CA LEU A 48 -13.21 -10.28 -3.32
C LEU A 48 -13.10 -8.76 -3.28
N THR A 49 -13.11 -8.18 -2.08
CA THR A 49 -12.84 -6.75 -1.89
C THR A 49 -11.33 -6.53 -1.81
N ILE A 50 -10.74 -5.87 -2.82
CA ILE A 50 -9.29 -5.64 -2.88
C ILE A 50 -8.93 -4.22 -2.46
N LYS A 51 -8.13 -4.12 -1.39
CA LYS A 51 -7.68 -2.85 -0.79
C LYS A 51 -6.17 -2.70 -0.86
N GLY A 52 -5.70 -1.45 -0.94
CA GLY A 52 -4.30 -1.09 -0.86
C GLY A 52 -3.44 -1.60 -2.03
N HIS A 53 -2.12 -1.54 -1.84
CA HIS A 53 -1.12 -2.03 -2.78
C HIS A 53 0.18 -2.37 -2.01
N GLY A 54 1.03 -3.19 -2.63
CA GLY A 54 2.27 -3.64 -2.00
C GLY A 54 2.44 -5.15 -2.08
N ASP A 55 3.49 -5.62 -1.42
CA ASP A 55 3.92 -7.01 -1.45
C ASP A 55 3.49 -7.77 -0.20
N TYR A 56 3.16 -7.09 0.90
CA TYR A 56 2.57 -7.74 2.07
C TYR A 56 1.05 -7.80 1.93
N TYR A 57 0.43 -8.86 2.43
CA TYR A 57 -1.02 -9.02 2.34
C TYR A 57 -1.63 -9.66 3.58
N ILE A 58 -2.92 -9.40 3.77
CA ILE A 58 -3.80 -10.13 4.69
C ILE A 58 -5.09 -10.44 3.92
N ASP A 59 -5.44 -11.71 3.85
CA ASP A 59 -6.72 -12.23 3.37
C ASP A 59 -7.59 -12.55 4.59
N TYR A 60 -8.77 -11.95 4.68
CA TYR A 60 -9.63 -12.07 5.85
C TYR A 60 -11.10 -11.92 5.51
N ILE A 61 -11.95 -12.46 6.37
CA ILE A 61 -13.40 -12.28 6.33
C ILE A 61 -13.78 -11.23 7.37
N ASP A 62 -14.53 -10.23 6.94
CA ASP A 62 -15.15 -9.20 7.77
C ASP A 62 -16.66 -9.21 7.54
N GLY A 63 -17.41 -9.73 8.51
CA GLY A 63 -18.82 -10.09 8.34
C GLY A 63 -18.98 -11.18 7.27
N ASP A 64 -19.72 -10.87 6.21
CA ASP A 64 -19.96 -11.78 5.08
C ASP A 64 -19.08 -11.48 3.85
N ARG A 65 -18.07 -10.62 3.99
CA ARG A 65 -17.23 -10.19 2.87
C ARG A 65 -15.80 -10.65 3.05
N GLN A 66 -15.27 -11.30 2.01
CA GLN A 66 -13.84 -11.59 1.94
C GLN A 66 -13.10 -10.35 1.43
N VAL A 67 -12.05 -9.98 2.14
CA VAL A 67 -11.22 -8.81 1.87
C VAL A 67 -9.78 -9.25 1.74
N LEU A 68 -9.15 -8.82 0.65
CA LEU A 68 -7.71 -8.99 0.42
C LEU A 68 -7.07 -7.61 0.48
N GLU A 69 -6.35 -7.34 1.57
CA GLU A 69 -5.70 -6.05 1.80
C GLU A 69 -4.19 -6.14 1.62
N TYR A 70 -3.64 -5.21 0.84
CA TYR A 70 -2.23 -5.13 0.51
C TYR A 70 -1.55 -3.95 1.20
N PHE A 71 -0.34 -4.20 1.69
CA PHE A 71 0.47 -3.24 2.40
C PHE A 71 1.84 -3.10 1.75
N LYS A 72 2.24 -1.84 1.53
CA LYS A 72 3.56 -1.49 1.02
C LYS A 72 4.67 -1.67 2.05
N TYR A 73 4.36 -1.45 3.33
CA TYR A 73 5.35 -1.45 4.41
C TYR A 73 5.07 -2.56 5.42
N MET A 74 6.11 -3.31 5.79
CA MET A 74 6.03 -4.39 6.77
C MET A 74 5.51 -3.92 8.15
N SER A 75 5.86 -2.69 8.55
CA SER A 75 5.42 -2.09 9.81
C SER A 75 3.90 -1.91 9.85
N LEU A 76 3.32 -1.39 8.76
CA LEU A 76 1.88 -1.20 8.64
C LEU A 76 1.14 -2.54 8.59
N TYR A 77 1.67 -3.49 7.81
CA TYR A 77 1.16 -4.87 7.78
C TYR A 77 1.12 -5.51 9.17
N ARG A 78 2.24 -5.46 9.92
CA ARG A 78 2.32 -6.03 11.27
C ARG A 78 1.32 -5.37 12.23
N LYS A 79 1.24 -4.04 12.20
CA LYS A 79 0.30 -3.30 13.04
C LYS A 79 -1.14 -3.75 12.80
N ASN A 80 -1.57 -3.76 11.53
CA ASN A 80 -2.94 -4.15 11.17
C ASN A 80 -3.21 -5.63 11.50
N LEU A 81 -2.26 -6.53 11.25
CA LEU A 81 -2.41 -7.94 11.59
C LEU A 81 -2.66 -8.13 13.10
N GLU A 82 -1.89 -7.44 13.95
CA GLU A 82 -2.06 -7.53 15.40
C GLU A 82 -3.36 -6.88 15.90
N GLU A 83 -3.85 -5.83 15.23
CA GLU A 83 -5.16 -5.23 15.51
C GLU A 83 -6.31 -6.18 15.08
N MET A 84 -6.20 -6.78 13.90
CA MET A 84 -7.20 -7.73 13.37
C MET A 84 -7.29 -8.99 14.22
N LYS A 85 -6.17 -9.53 14.72
CA LYS A 85 -6.16 -10.68 15.65
C LYS A 85 -6.92 -10.44 16.95
N LYS A 86 -7.03 -9.18 17.39
CA LYS A 86 -7.77 -8.79 18.60
C LYS A 86 -9.26 -8.56 18.32
N THR A 87 -9.64 -8.47 17.05
CA THR A 87 -10.99 -8.12 16.62
C THR A 87 -11.78 -9.40 16.36
N SER A 88 -12.77 -9.69 17.21
CA SER A 88 -13.54 -10.94 17.15
C SER A 88 -14.40 -11.10 15.90
N SER A 89 -14.75 -10.01 15.21
CA SER A 89 -15.53 -10.03 13.96
C SER A 89 -14.70 -10.38 12.72
N ILE A 90 -13.36 -10.38 12.84
CA ILE A 90 -12.46 -10.62 11.72
C ILE A 90 -11.90 -12.03 11.80
N LYS A 91 -12.08 -12.80 10.72
CA LYS A 91 -11.46 -14.11 10.56
C LYS A 91 -10.36 -14.05 9.51
N ILE A 92 -9.10 -14.09 9.95
CA ILE A 92 -7.95 -14.14 9.05
C ILE A 92 -7.89 -15.52 8.39
N LEU A 93 -7.80 -15.54 7.05
CA LEU A 93 -7.71 -16.75 6.22
C LEU A 93 -6.26 -17.08 5.89
N ASP A 94 -5.51 -16.10 5.41
CA ASP A 94 -4.11 -16.21 5.03
C ASP A 94 -3.43 -14.84 5.12
N HIS A 95 -2.12 -14.81 5.28
CA HIS A 95 -1.37 -13.55 5.30
C HIS A 95 0.13 -13.80 5.07
N GLY A 96 0.84 -12.80 4.55
CA GLY A 96 2.29 -12.92 4.40
C GLY A 96 2.90 -11.95 3.41
N LEU A 97 4.01 -12.38 2.83
CA LEU A 97 4.69 -11.70 1.73
C LEU A 97 4.35 -12.45 0.44
N ILE A 98 3.89 -11.70 -0.56
CA ILE A 98 3.64 -12.18 -1.90
C ILE A 98 4.95 -12.65 -2.50
N SER A 99 5.04 -13.94 -2.79
CA SER A 99 6.06 -14.46 -3.67
C SER A 99 5.87 -13.90 -5.08
N ASN A 100 6.96 -13.72 -5.82
CA ASN A 100 6.92 -13.32 -7.24
C ASN A 100 6.09 -14.27 -8.11
N LYS A 101 5.74 -15.47 -7.63
CA LYS A 101 4.87 -16.45 -8.30
C LYS A 101 3.46 -16.52 -7.74
N ALA A 102 3.12 -15.77 -6.69
CA ALA A 102 1.82 -15.88 -6.05
C ALA A 102 0.65 -15.39 -6.93
N TRP A 103 0.92 -14.72 -8.05
CA TRP A 103 -0.07 -14.44 -9.08
C TRP A 103 -0.50 -15.68 -9.86
N GLU A 104 0.35 -16.73 -9.95
CA GLU A 104 0.00 -18.03 -10.56
C GLU A 104 -1.11 -18.73 -9.76
N LYS A 105 -1.21 -18.47 -8.45
CA LYS A 105 -2.31 -18.98 -7.61
C LYS A 105 -3.68 -18.43 -8.01
N TRP A 106 -3.72 -17.32 -8.75
CA TRP A 106 -4.93 -16.61 -9.17
C TRP A 106 -5.08 -16.53 -10.69
N GLY A 107 -4.09 -17.02 -11.44
CA GLY A 107 -4.17 -17.20 -12.89
C GLY A 107 -4.73 -18.59 -13.18
N LEU A 108 -5.87 -18.61 -13.86
CA LEU A 108 -6.53 -19.74 -14.56
C LEU A 108 -6.10 -21.15 -14.16
#